data_AF-A0A920PV19-F1
#
_entry.id   AF-A0A920PV19-F1
#
_cell.length_a   1.000
_cell.length_b   1.000
_cell.length_c   1.000
_cell.angle_alpha   90.00
_cell.angle_beta   90.00
_cell.angle_gamma   90.00
#
_symmetry.space_group_name_H-M   'P 1'
#
loop_
_entity.id
_entity.type
_entity.pdbx_description
1 polymer ?
#
loop_
_entity_poly.entity_id
_entity_poly.type
_entity_poly.pdbx_seq_one_letter_code
_entity_poly.pdbx_strand_id
1 'polypeptide(L)'
;MGAFLILVVFGITAFGYYKEFYQPPRVWAGSVRDVEFNMGDLVSRIRVLQGVNRYQGGQVNLSTVPFEYLQNLVHAEILRQQSSELGIVIDDEDIDKELRRQFTPTAEVGQETDPGQLEKEFKENYSSYLTATGLSDGDFKVIVKEQLSLRALAALLSQNIEEEQPHVEVQWIQIPVDGDILINEVETRLVNEDFTRIAQELNATSQFADGNGYVGWVPEGAFPELDETLFGDEARGIQPMIRIP
;
A
#
# COMPACT_ATOMS: atom_id res chain seq x y z
N MET A 1 56.00 24.64 12.22
CA MET A 1 55.47 23.68 11.22
C MET A 1 54.73 22.50 11.83
N GLY A 2 55.23 21.81 12.86
CA GLY A 2 54.57 20.62 13.44
C GLY A 2 53.18 20.85 14.09
N ALA A 3 52.98 21.98 14.78
CA ALA A 3 51.70 22.28 15.44
C ALA A 3 50.53 22.47 14.45
N PHE A 4 50.82 23.00 13.26
CA PHE A 4 49.82 23.18 12.21
C PHE A 4 49.33 21.84 11.65
N LEU A 5 50.26 20.89 11.44
CA LEU A 5 49.92 19.54 10.98
C LEU A 5 49.03 18.80 11.99
N ILE A 6 49.29 18.94 13.29
CA ILE A 6 48.48 18.32 14.34
C ILE A 6 47.06 18.90 14.34
N LEU A 7 46.90 20.22 14.20
CA LEU A 7 45.58 20.86 14.11
C LEU A 7 44.81 20.42 12.87
N VAL A 8 45.49 20.26 11.73
CA VAL A 8 44.86 19.77 10.50
C VAL A 8 44.38 18.32 10.66
N VAL A 9 45.21 17.45 11.25
CA VAL A 9 44.81 16.06 11.51
C VAL A 9 43.64 15.99 12.49
N PHE A 10 43.69 16.73 13.60
CA PHE A 10 42.58 16.80 14.55
C PHE A 10 41.31 17.36 13.91
N GLY A 11 41.42 18.37 13.05
CA GLY A 11 40.30 18.93 12.31
C GLY A 11 39.66 17.91 11.37
N ILE A 12 40.45 17.13 10.64
CA ILE A 12 39.95 16.07 9.74
C ILE A 12 39.28 14.96 10.55
N THR A 13 39.88 14.51 11.66
CA THR A 13 39.31 13.46 12.51
C THR A 13 38.03 13.92 13.20
N ALA A 14 38.00 15.15 13.74
CA ALA A 14 36.81 15.72 14.37
C ALA A 14 35.68 15.95 13.34
N PHE A 15 36.02 16.41 12.14
CA PHE A 15 35.06 16.57 11.04
C PHE A 15 34.52 15.22 10.57
N GLY A 16 35.38 14.21 10.42
CA GLY A 16 34.97 12.85 10.09
C GLY A 16 34.07 12.24 11.16
N TYR A 17 34.43 12.39 12.43
CA TYR A 17 33.61 11.93 13.56
C TYR A 17 32.25 12.64 13.62
N TYR A 18 32.23 13.97 13.43
CA TYR A 18 30.99 14.75 13.40
C TYR A 18 30.09 14.34 12.23
N LYS A 19 30.66 14.16 11.03
CA LYS A 19 29.93 13.69 9.85
C LYS A 19 29.40 12.27 10.05
N GLU A 20 30.16 11.37 10.67
CA GLU A 20 29.72 9.98 10.85
C GLU A 20 28.66 9.83 11.96
N PHE A 21 28.81 10.54 13.08
CA PHE A 21 27.95 10.34 14.26
C PHE A 21 26.80 11.36 14.41
N TYR A 22 26.96 12.60 13.95
CA TYR A 22 25.96 13.66 14.12
C TYR A 22 25.23 14.06 12.83
N GLN A 23 25.83 13.82 11.66
CA GLN A 23 25.20 13.97 10.35
C GLN A 23 25.47 12.75 9.47
N PRO A 24 25.09 11.53 9.91
CA PRO A 24 25.29 10.34 9.10
C PRO A 24 24.70 10.62 7.72
N PRO A 25 25.35 10.19 6.62
CA PRO A 25 24.95 10.57 5.28
C PRO A 25 23.45 10.32 5.14
N ARG A 26 22.70 11.41 4.96
CA ARG A 26 21.28 11.37 4.65
C ARG A 26 21.16 10.82 3.24
N VAL A 27 21.36 9.51 3.11
CA VAL A 27 21.30 8.84 1.82
C VAL A 27 19.86 8.95 1.37
N TRP A 28 19.67 9.63 0.23
CA TRP A 28 18.39 9.97 -0.34
C TRP A 28 17.57 8.70 -0.54
N ALA A 29 16.38 8.65 0.06
CA ALA A 29 15.50 7.49 -0.08
C ALA A 29 14.39 7.73 -1.14
N GLY A 30 14.04 8.99 -1.40
CA GLY A 30 13.09 9.43 -2.44
C GLY A 30 12.64 10.88 -2.23
N SER A 31 11.89 11.46 -3.16
CA SER A 31 11.21 12.76 -2.99
C SER A 31 9.84 12.77 -3.65
N VAL A 32 8.91 13.56 -3.09
CA VAL A 32 7.61 13.88 -3.69
C VAL A 32 7.49 15.39 -3.79
N ARG A 33 7.56 15.92 -5.01
CA ARG A 33 7.72 17.37 -5.29
C ARG A 33 8.91 17.93 -4.49
N ASP A 34 8.67 18.83 -3.54
CA ASP A 34 9.71 19.53 -2.76
C ASP A 34 10.01 18.88 -1.39
N VAL A 35 9.41 17.73 -1.07
CA VAL A 35 9.63 17.02 0.21
C VAL A 35 10.59 15.85 -0.01
N GLU A 36 11.72 15.89 0.70
CA GLU A 36 12.77 14.86 0.69
C GLU A 36 12.57 13.87 1.84
N PHE A 37 12.68 12.57 1.54
CA PHE A 37 12.70 11.51 2.56
C PHE A 37 14.12 11.04 2.84
N ASN A 38 14.45 10.92 4.13
CA ASN A 38 15.77 10.50 4.56
C ASN A 38 15.75 9.03 5.03
N MET A 39 16.87 8.33 4.85
CA MET A 39 17.13 7.02 5.44
C MET A 39 16.89 6.96 6.97
N GLY A 40 16.97 8.10 7.67
CA GLY A 40 16.59 8.22 9.08
C GLY A 40 15.11 7.90 9.37
N ASP A 41 14.20 8.37 8.52
CA ASP A 41 12.75 8.13 8.66
C ASP A 41 12.42 6.64 8.44
N LEU A 42 13.15 6.02 7.50
CA LEU A 42 13.07 4.59 7.24
C LEU A 42 13.55 3.76 8.44
N VAL A 43 14.68 4.13 9.05
CA VAL A 43 15.25 3.44 10.21
C VAL A 43 14.32 3.52 11.43
N SER A 44 13.70 4.67 11.68
CA SER A 44 12.71 4.83 12.76
C SER A 44 11.53 3.86 12.59
N ARG A 45 11.03 3.67 11.36
CA ARG A 45 9.92 2.75 11.07
C ARG A 45 10.32 1.28 11.07
N ILE A 46 11.52 0.93 10.61
CA ILE A 46 12.05 -0.44 10.77
C ILE A 46 12.20 -0.79 12.25
N ARG A 47 12.58 0.19 13.10
CA ARG A 47 12.66 -0.01 14.55
C ARG A 47 11.30 -0.31 15.17
N VAL A 48 10.20 0.27 14.66
CA VAL A 48 8.83 -0.11 15.05
C VAL A 48 8.61 -1.59 14.82
N LEU A 49 8.95 -2.10 13.64
CA LEU A 49 8.75 -3.51 13.30
C LEU A 49 9.61 -4.46 14.14
N GLN A 50 10.85 -4.07 14.42
CA GLN A 50 11.74 -4.84 15.30
C GLN A 50 11.29 -4.79 16.77
N GLY A 51 10.74 -3.66 17.23
CA GLY A 51 10.17 -3.48 18.56
C GLY A 51 8.86 -4.25 18.75
N VAL A 52 7.94 -4.16 17.79
CA VAL A 52 6.67 -4.89 17.78
C VAL A 52 6.89 -6.41 17.71
N ASN A 53 7.86 -6.87 16.92
CA ASN A 53 8.20 -8.30 16.87
C ASN A 53 8.80 -8.84 18.18
N ARG A 54 9.50 -8.01 18.97
CA ARG A 54 9.89 -8.39 20.35
C ARG A 54 8.69 -8.54 21.29
N TYR A 55 7.59 -7.83 21.04
CA TYR A 55 6.36 -7.89 21.84
C TYR A 55 5.41 -9.02 21.43
N GLN A 56 5.35 -9.36 20.14
CA GLN A 56 4.37 -10.30 19.57
C GLN A 56 4.96 -11.64 19.09
N GLY A 57 6.30 -11.78 19.05
CA GLY A 57 6.96 -13.06 18.77
C GLY A 57 7.08 -13.46 17.30
N GLY A 58 7.42 -12.53 16.40
CA GLY A 58 7.64 -12.81 14.96
C GLY A 58 9.04 -12.46 14.46
N GLN A 59 9.36 -12.86 13.21
CA GLN A 59 10.60 -12.50 12.52
C GLN A 59 10.32 -11.44 11.44
N VAL A 60 11.01 -10.30 11.48
CA VAL A 60 10.94 -9.28 10.41
C VAL A 60 11.81 -9.73 9.25
N ASN A 61 11.24 -9.89 8.05
CA ASN A 61 12.04 -10.06 6.85
C ASN A 61 12.62 -8.71 6.40
N LEU A 62 13.87 -8.42 6.81
CA LEU A 62 14.55 -7.17 6.48
C LEU A 62 14.97 -7.03 5.01
N SER A 63 14.71 -8.02 4.15
CA SER A 63 15.03 -7.95 2.72
C SER A 63 13.94 -7.27 1.87
N THR A 64 12.67 -7.28 2.30
CA THR A 64 11.53 -6.72 1.56
C THR A 64 10.90 -5.54 2.28
N VAL A 65 10.77 -5.66 3.60
CA VAL A 65 10.13 -4.69 4.49
C VAL A 65 10.67 -3.26 4.30
N PRO A 66 11.99 -2.98 4.24
CA PRO A 66 12.47 -1.61 4.05
C PRO A 66 11.96 -0.94 2.76
N PHE A 67 11.84 -1.69 1.66
CA PHE A 67 11.39 -1.15 0.37
C PHE A 67 9.88 -0.89 0.33
N GLU A 68 9.07 -1.80 0.88
CA GLU A 68 7.61 -1.60 1.03
C GLU A 68 7.31 -0.35 1.87
N TYR A 69 8.09 -0.12 2.93
CA TYR A 69 7.92 1.05 3.78
C TYR A 69 8.28 2.36 3.07
N LEU A 70 9.33 2.37 2.24
CA LEU A 70 9.66 3.55 1.43
C LEU A 70 8.52 3.89 0.45
N GLN A 71 7.93 2.88 -0.19
CA GLN A 71 6.76 3.10 -1.06
C GLN A 71 5.58 3.66 -0.28
N ASN A 72 5.31 3.13 0.92
CA ASN A 72 4.25 3.62 1.78
C ASN A 72 4.47 5.08 2.24
N LEU A 73 5.71 5.47 2.51
CA LEU A 73 6.07 6.87 2.82
C LEU A 73 5.76 7.80 1.64
N VAL A 74 6.14 7.39 0.44
CA VAL A 74 5.85 8.14 -0.79
C VAL A 74 4.33 8.30 -0.96
N HIS A 75 3.56 7.21 -0.85
CA HIS A 75 2.10 7.26 -0.94
C HIS A 75 1.46 8.13 0.15
N ALA A 76 1.94 8.04 1.39
CA ALA A 76 1.45 8.83 2.51
C ALA A 76 1.69 10.33 2.28
N GLU A 77 2.83 10.71 1.71
CA GLU A 77 3.12 12.11 1.39
C GLU A 77 2.32 12.64 0.21
N ILE A 78 2.14 11.84 -0.84
CA ILE A 78 1.22 12.18 -1.94
C ILE A 78 -0.17 12.46 -1.37
N LEU A 79 -0.67 11.55 -0.53
CA LEU A 79 -1.97 11.72 0.11
C LEU A 79 -2.00 12.94 1.03
N ARG A 80 -0.94 13.20 1.80
CA ARG A 80 -0.85 14.40 2.65
C ARG A 80 -0.98 15.67 1.81
N GLN A 81 -0.30 15.75 0.68
CA GLN A 81 -0.34 16.92 -0.22
C GLN A 81 -1.70 17.08 -0.90
N GLN A 82 -2.40 15.98 -1.18
CA GLN A 82 -3.70 15.97 -1.87
C GLN A 82 -4.90 15.97 -0.91
N SER A 83 -4.66 15.77 0.39
CA SER A 83 -5.69 15.58 1.41
C SER A 83 -6.72 16.71 1.43
N SER A 84 -6.26 17.96 1.37
CA SER A 84 -7.15 19.13 1.32
C SER A 84 -7.99 19.20 0.05
N GLU A 85 -7.47 18.78 -1.09
CA GLU A 85 -8.21 18.77 -2.36
C GLU A 85 -9.26 17.65 -2.38
N LEU A 86 -8.97 16.54 -1.71
CA LEU A 86 -9.85 15.38 -1.54
C LEU A 86 -10.85 15.54 -0.38
N GLY A 87 -10.79 16.63 0.38
CA GLY A 87 -11.63 16.83 1.57
C GLY A 87 -11.29 15.90 2.76
N ILE A 88 -10.11 15.29 2.76
CA ILE A 88 -9.63 14.41 3.82
C ILE A 88 -8.94 15.28 4.88
N VAL A 89 -9.52 15.35 6.08
CA VAL A 89 -8.98 16.07 7.23
C VAL A 89 -8.89 15.11 8.40
N ILE A 90 -7.69 14.96 8.97
CA ILE A 90 -7.44 14.19 10.20
C ILE A 90 -6.93 15.17 11.26
N ASP A 91 -7.70 15.33 12.33
CA ASP A 91 -7.38 16.21 13.45
C ASP A 91 -6.76 15.44 14.64
N ASP A 92 -6.43 16.18 15.71
CA ASP A 92 -5.83 15.59 16.91
C ASP A 92 -6.82 14.71 17.68
N GLU A 93 -8.12 14.97 17.59
CA GLU A 93 -9.16 14.16 18.24
C GLU A 93 -9.27 12.80 17.56
N ASP A 94 -9.21 12.74 16.22
CA ASP A 94 -9.16 11.49 15.46
C ASP A 94 -7.97 10.63 15.85
N ILE A 95 -6.79 11.26 16.00
CA ILE A 95 -5.57 10.59 16.42
C ILE A 95 -5.73 10.07 17.84
N ASP A 96 -6.18 10.88 18.79
CA ASP A 96 -6.35 10.47 20.18
C ASP A 96 -7.39 9.34 20.32
N LYS A 97 -8.47 9.39 19.53
CA LYS A 97 -9.47 8.32 19.47
C LYS A 97 -8.87 7.01 18.96
N GLU A 98 -8.05 7.07 17.91
CA GLU A 98 -7.37 5.89 17.36
C GLU A 98 -6.32 5.34 18.34
N LEU A 99 -5.56 6.20 19.02
CA LEU A 99 -4.65 5.77 20.10
C LEU A 99 -5.41 5.05 21.21
N ARG A 100 -6.52 5.62 21.68
CA ARG A 100 -7.36 4.98 22.70
C ARG A 100 -7.91 3.64 22.22
N ARG A 101 -8.36 3.55 20.97
CA ARG A 101 -8.83 2.30 20.35
C ARG A 101 -7.75 1.21 20.35
N GLN A 102 -6.49 1.58 20.14
CA GLN A 102 -5.38 0.62 20.04
C GLN A 102 -4.81 0.18 21.41
N PHE A 103 -4.75 1.09 22.38
CA PHE A 103 -4.00 0.86 23.63
C PHE A 103 -4.88 0.74 24.88
N THR A 104 -6.17 1.07 24.82
CA THR A 104 -7.10 0.83 25.94
C THR A 104 -7.46 -0.66 25.99
N PRO A 105 -7.24 -1.35 27.12
CA PRO A 105 -7.65 -2.74 27.26
C PRO A 105 -9.15 -2.91 27.10
N THR A 106 -9.55 -4.03 26.48
CA THR A 106 -10.97 -4.42 26.48
C THR A 106 -11.27 -5.13 27.79
N ALA A 107 -12.18 -4.57 28.59
CA ALA A 107 -12.66 -5.24 29.80
C ALA A 107 -13.42 -6.53 29.44
N GLU A 108 -13.24 -7.59 30.22
CA GLU A 108 -14.00 -8.82 30.00
C GLU A 108 -15.50 -8.59 30.30
N VAL A 109 -16.35 -9.35 29.60
CA VAL A 109 -17.80 -9.24 29.78
C VAL A 109 -18.18 -9.55 31.24
N GLY A 110 -18.74 -8.58 31.93
CA GLY A 110 -19.13 -8.69 33.35
C GLY A 110 -18.11 -8.13 34.35
N GLN A 111 -16.99 -7.57 33.87
CA GLN A 111 -15.98 -6.93 34.70
C GLN A 111 -16.30 -5.43 34.85
N GLU A 112 -16.60 -4.97 36.07
CA GLU A 112 -16.62 -3.53 36.36
C GLU A 112 -15.20 -3.00 36.32
N THR A 113 -14.94 -2.07 35.40
CA THR A 113 -13.67 -1.35 35.32
C THR A 113 -13.91 0.10 35.70
N ASP A 114 -13.16 0.60 36.68
CA ASP A 114 -13.21 2.02 37.07
C ASP A 114 -12.65 2.86 35.89
N PRO A 115 -13.32 3.94 35.46
CA PRO A 115 -12.78 4.85 34.44
C PRO A 115 -11.35 5.30 34.71
N GLY A 116 -10.97 5.48 35.99
CA GLY A 116 -9.61 5.85 36.39
C GLY A 116 -8.57 4.74 36.22
N GLN A 117 -9.00 3.47 36.21
CA GLN A 117 -8.13 2.31 35.97
C GLN A 117 -7.81 2.17 34.48
N LEU A 118 -8.83 2.22 33.61
CA LEU A 118 -8.65 2.11 32.16
C LEU A 118 -7.72 3.20 31.61
N GLU A 119 -7.84 4.43 32.12
CA GLU A 119 -6.96 5.54 31.72
C GLU A 119 -5.49 5.32 32.13
N LYS A 120 -5.24 4.68 33.28
CA LYS A 120 -3.88 4.33 33.70
C LYS A 120 -3.30 3.22 32.82
N GLU A 121 -4.07 2.16 32.58
CA GLU A 121 -3.64 1.05 31.74
C GLU A 121 -3.37 1.51 30.29
N PHE A 122 -4.22 2.38 29.74
CA PHE A 122 -3.95 3.04 28.46
C PHE A 122 -2.57 3.74 28.44
N LYS A 123 -2.29 4.59 29.44
CA LYS A 123 -1.00 5.31 29.53
C LYS A 123 0.18 4.37 29.66
N GLU A 124 0.06 3.33 30.48
CA GLU A 124 1.10 2.33 30.69
C GLU A 124 1.39 1.53 29.42
N ASN A 125 0.35 1.07 28.73
CA ASN A 125 0.46 0.34 27.46
C ASN A 125 1.10 1.20 26.37
N TYR A 126 0.62 2.44 26.23
CA TYR A 126 1.13 3.36 25.23
C TYR A 126 2.59 3.74 25.49
N SER A 127 2.93 4.08 26.74
CA SER A 127 4.32 4.38 27.12
C SER A 127 5.25 3.18 26.94
N SER A 128 4.78 1.98 27.25
CA SER A 128 5.54 0.73 27.05
C SER A 128 5.83 0.51 25.57
N TYR A 129 4.84 0.73 24.70
CA TYR A 129 5.00 0.64 23.25
C TYR A 129 6.02 1.64 22.69
N LEU A 130 5.93 2.91 23.09
CA LEU A 130 6.90 3.93 22.65
C LEU A 130 8.33 3.59 23.10
N THR A 131 8.48 3.11 24.34
CA THR A 131 9.78 2.69 24.89
C THR A 131 10.35 1.51 24.10
N ALA A 132 9.52 0.52 23.78
CA ALA A 132 9.90 -0.68 23.05
C ALA A 132 10.36 -0.41 21.61
N THR A 133 9.65 0.48 20.94
CA THR A 133 9.90 0.86 19.54
C THR A 133 10.94 1.96 19.42
N GLY A 134 11.25 2.66 20.53
CA GLY A 134 12.15 3.81 20.54
C GLY A 134 11.60 5.01 19.77
N LEU A 135 10.28 5.11 19.63
CA LEU A 135 9.59 6.23 19.01
C LEU A 135 9.27 7.32 20.02
N SER A 136 9.26 8.59 19.57
CA SER A 136 8.61 9.65 20.33
C SER A 136 7.09 9.63 20.12
N ASP A 137 6.34 10.27 21.03
CA ASP A 137 4.88 10.45 20.88
C ASP A 137 4.54 11.14 19.54
N GLY A 138 5.29 12.19 19.18
CA GLY A 138 5.09 12.91 17.94
C GLY A 138 5.31 12.05 16.70
N ASP A 139 6.38 11.25 16.68
CA ASP A 139 6.67 10.37 15.55
C ASP A 139 5.58 9.32 15.37
N PHE A 140 5.08 8.75 16.46
CA PHE A 140 4.00 7.77 16.38
C PHE A 140 2.68 8.39 15.95
N LYS A 141 2.35 9.59 16.44
CA LYS A 141 1.15 10.33 16.01
C LYS A 141 1.17 10.65 14.51
N VAL A 142 2.34 10.94 13.94
CA VAL A 142 2.48 11.09 12.48
C VAL A 142 2.12 9.79 11.76
N ILE A 143 2.63 8.65 12.24
CA ILE A 143 2.31 7.33 11.67
C ILE A 143 0.80 7.05 11.75
N VAL A 144 0.17 7.32 12.90
CA VAL A 144 -1.28 7.14 13.09
C VAL A 144 -2.06 8.04 12.13
N LYS A 145 -1.66 9.30 11.97
CA LYS A 145 -2.30 10.23 11.03
C LYS A 145 -2.25 9.74 9.58
N GLU A 146 -1.12 9.20 9.14
CA GLU A 146 -0.98 8.62 7.80
C GLU A 146 -1.91 7.42 7.60
N GLN A 147 -2.00 6.52 8.58
CA GLN A 147 -2.91 5.37 8.54
C GLN A 147 -4.37 5.79 8.47
N LEU A 148 -4.76 6.78 9.28
CA LEU A 148 -6.10 7.35 9.27
C LEU A 148 -6.42 8.00 7.93
N SER A 149 -5.46 8.72 7.34
CA SER A 149 -5.62 9.35 6.03
C SER A 149 -5.87 8.31 4.94
N LEU A 150 -5.10 7.20 4.93
CA LEU A 150 -5.30 6.10 3.96
C LEU A 150 -6.66 5.43 4.13
N ARG A 151 -7.11 5.23 5.37
CA ARG A 151 -8.46 4.69 5.66
C ARG A 151 -9.55 5.64 5.16
N ALA A 152 -9.37 6.95 5.34
CA ALA A 152 -10.29 7.96 4.85
C ALA A 152 -10.34 7.98 3.32
N LEU A 153 -9.18 7.87 2.64
CA LEU A 153 -9.13 7.72 1.18
C LEU A 153 -9.89 6.48 0.72
N ALA A 154 -9.65 5.33 1.35
CA ALA A 154 -10.36 4.09 1.01
C ALA A 154 -11.88 4.26 1.20
N ALA A 155 -12.32 4.86 2.30
CA ALA A 155 -13.73 5.14 2.54
C ALA A 155 -14.33 6.11 1.52
N LEU A 156 -13.56 7.09 1.04
CA LEU A 156 -13.98 8.01 -0.02
C LEU A 156 -14.14 7.27 -1.36
N LEU A 157 -13.18 6.41 -1.72
CA LEU A 157 -13.26 5.62 -2.94
C LEU A 157 -14.41 4.61 -2.89
N SER A 158 -14.66 4.00 -1.72
CA SER A 158 -15.76 3.05 -1.53
C SER A 158 -17.15 3.66 -1.67
N GLN A 159 -17.32 4.97 -1.44
CA GLN A 159 -18.63 5.63 -1.59
C GLN A 159 -19.16 5.58 -3.03
N ASN A 160 -18.25 5.46 -4.00
CA ASN A 160 -18.60 5.42 -5.42
C ASN A 160 -18.61 3.98 -5.99
N ILE A 161 -18.45 2.96 -5.14
CA ILE A 161 -18.60 1.57 -5.54
C ILE A 161 -20.05 1.19 -5.26
N GLU A 162 -20.81 0.95 -6.32
CA GLU A 162 -22.17 0.41 -6.22
C GLU A 162 -22.16 -0.90 -5.40
N GLU A 163 -23.12 -1.08 -4.47
CA GLU A 163 -23.25 -2.33 -3.70
C GLU A 163 -23.54 -3.53 -4.61
N GLU A 164 -24.24 -3.29 -5.72
CA GLU A 164 -24.50 -4.24 -6.79
C GLU A 164 -24.09 -3.61 -8.12
N GLN A 165 -23.09 -4.19 -8.80
CA GLN A 165 -22.61 -3.73 -10.10
C GLN A 165 -22.76 -4.82 -11.16
N PRO A 166 -23.05 -4.47 -12.42
CA PRO A 166 -23.01 -5.42 -13.53
C PRO A 166 -21.65 -6.12 -13.59
N HIS A 167 -21.70 -7.43 -13.72
CA HIS A 167 -20.50 -8.25 -13.88
C HIS A 167 -20.80 -9.40 -14.84
N VAL A 168 -19.79 -9.79 -15.60
CA VAL A 168 -19.86 -10.90 -16.55
C VAL A 168 -18.71 -11.86 -16.30
N GLU A 169 -18.95 -13.14 -16.48
CA GLU A 169 -17.90 -14.15 -16.42
C GLU A 169 -17.19 -14.21 -17.77
N VAL A 170 -15.88 -14.01 -17.78
CA VAL A 170 -15.10 -13.80 -19.01
C VAL A 170 -14.09 -14.92 -19.23
N GLN A 171 -14.05 -15.35 -20.50
CA GLN A 171 -12.95 -16.10 -21.09
C GLN A 171 -12.44 -15.34 -22.31
N TRP A 172 -11.12 -15.28 -22.51
CA TRP A 172 -10.53 -14.66 -23.70
C TRP A 172 -9.36 -15.46 -24.26
N ILE A 173 -9.01 -15.17 -25.52
CA ILE A 173 -7.79 -15.66 -26.17
C ILE A 173 -7.02 -14.42 -26.60
N GLN A 174 -5.89 -14.17 -25.95
CA GLN A 174 -4.99 -13.09 -26.29
C GLN A 174 -3.95 -13.59 -27.30
N ILE A 175 -3.87 -12.92 -28.44
CA ILE A 175 -2.94 -13.27 -29.53
C ILE A 175 -1.92 -12.14 -29.69
N PRO A 176 -0.61 -12.43 -29.75
CA PRO A 176 0.41 -11.41 -30.02
C PRO A 176 0.20 -10.74 -31.38
N VAL A 177 0.32 -9.41 -31.43
CA VAL A 177 0.12 -8.61 -32.65
C VAL A 177 1.20 -8.90 -33.71
N ASP A 178 2.36 -9.37 -33.27
CA ASP A 178 3.52 -9.76 -34.09
C ASP A 178 3.56 -11.27 -34.40
N GLY A 179 2.52 -12.02 -34.05
CA GLY A 179 2.43 -13.46 -34.29
C GLY A 179 1.95 -13.84 -35.70
N ASP A 180 2.21 -15.08 -36.10
CA ASP A 180 1.72 -15.66 -37.37
C ASP A 180 0.25 -16.11 -37.30
N ILE A 181 -0.40 -15.97 -36.14
CA ILE A 181 -1.77 -16.44 -35.91
C ILE A 181 -2.77 -15.41 -36.46
N LEU A 182 -3.58 -15.84 -37.43
CA LEU A 182 -4.64 -15.00 -38.00
C LEU A 182 -5.94 -15.12 -37.19
N ILE A 183 -6.53 -14.00 -36.80
CA ILE A 183 -7.79 -13.96 -36.02
C ILE A 183 -8.91 -14.75 -36.71
N ASN A 184 -9.03 -14.66 -38.05
CA ASN A 184 -10.05 -15.39 -38.81
C ASN A 184 -9.91 -16.93 -38.70
N GLU A 185 -8.68 -17.43 -38.52
CA GLU A 185 -8.45 -18.87 -38.31
C GLU A 185 -8.97 -19.29 -36.94
N VAL A 186 -8.71 -18.48 -35.91
CA VAL A 186 -9.21 -18.70 -34.55
C VAL A 186 -10.73 -18.68 -34.52
N GLU A 187 -11.37 -17.72 -35.19
CA GLU A 187 -12.83 -17.67 -35.33
C GLU A 187 -13.40 -18.93 -36.00
N THR A 188 -12.74 -19.43 -37.04
CA THR A 188 -13.17 -20.65 -37.75
C THR A 188 -13.06 -21.89 -36.87
N ARG A 189 -12.00 -21.97 -36.05
CA ARG A 189 -11.79 -23.07 -35.10
C ARG A 189 -12.82 -23.04 -33.96
N LEU A 190 -13.14 -21.85 -33.43
CA LEU A 190 -14.14 -21.67 -32.37
C LEU A 190 -15.55 -22.11 -32.76
N VAL A 191 -15.84 -22.31 -34.04
CA VAL A 191 -17.11 -22.87 -34.52
C VAL A 191 -17.21 -24.38 -34.25
N ASN A 192 -16.08 -25.09 -34.24
CA ASN A 192 -16.04 -26.56 -34.25
C ASN A 192 -15.24 -27.17 -33.09
N GLU A 193 -14.51 -26.37 -32.34
CA GLU A 193 -13.60 -26.82 -31.28
C GLU A 193 -13.92 -26.13 -29.95
N ASP A 194 -13.60 -26.80 -28.84
CA ASP A 194 -13.77 -26.26 -27.51
C ASP A 194 -12.86 -25.05 -27.26
N PHE A 195 -13.43 -23.99 -26.66
CA PHE A 195 -12.72 -22.74 -26.37
C PHE A 195 -11.46 -23.00 -25.53
N THR A 196 -11.58 -23.79 -24.47
CA THR A 196 -10.47 -24.08 -23.54
C THR A 196 -9.30 -24.71 -24.27
N ARG A 197 -9.59 -25.62 -25.22
CA ARG A 197 -8.53 -26.26 -26.02
C ARG A 197 -7.81 -25.24 -26.90
N ILE A 198 -8.54 -24.36 -27.57
CA ILE A 198 -7.93 -23.33 -28.41
C ILE A 198 -7.12 -22.35 -27.56
N ALA A 199 -7.64 -21.96 -26.39
CA ALA A 199 -6.95 -21.08 -25.45
C ALA A 199 -5.64 -21.70 -24.93
N GLN A 200 -5.63 -22.98 -24.55
CA GLN A 200 -4.40 -23.68 -24.14
C GLN A 200 -3.33 -23.70 -25.23
N GLU A 201 -3.72 -23.71 -26.51
CA GLU A 201 -2.80 -23.73 -27.64
C GLU A 201 -2.30 -22.34 -28.03
N LEU A 202 -3.18 -21.33 -28.01
CA LEU A 202 -2.93 -20.04 -28.66
C LEU A 202 -2.83 -18.85 -27.70
N ASN A 203 -3.37 -18.96 -26.48
CA ASN A 203 -3.44 -17.83 -25.56
C ASN A 203 -2.04 -17.41 -25.10
N ALA A 204 -1.73 -16.14 -25.29
CA ALA A 204 -0.53 -15.54 -24.74
C ALA A 204 -0.61 -15.52 -23.20
N THR A 205 0.54 -15.69 -22.54
CA THR A 205 0.61 -15.60 -21.08
C THR A 205 0.23 -14.18 -20.63
N SER A 206 -0.77 -14.09 -19.75
CA SER A 206 -1.28 -12.84 -19.18
C SER A 206 -1.35 -12.95 -17.66
N GLN A 207 -1.28 -11.81 -16.97
CA GLN A 207 -1.49 -11.77 -15.51
C GLN A 207 -2.96 -11.90 -15.11
N PHE A 208 -3.87 -11.79 -16.07
CA PHE A 208 -5.31 -11.70 -15.83
C PHE A 208 -6.07 -12.97 -16.21
N ALA A 209 -5.48 -13.86 -17.03
CA ALA A 209 -6.09 -15.12 -17.44
C ALA A 209 -5.17 -16.30 -17.17
N ASP A 210 -5.77 -17.44 -16.82
CA ASP A 210 -5.03 -18.69 -16.71
C ASP A 210 -4.67 -19.28 -18.09
N GLY A 211 -3.99 -20.43 -18.10
CA GLY A 211 -3.62 -21.12 -19.34
C GLY A 211 -4.83 -21.62 -20.16
N ASN A 212 -6.04 -21.62 -19.60
CA ASN A 212 -7.28 -21.96 -20.28
C ASN A 212 -7.99 -20.72 -20.86
N GLY A 213 -7.41 -19.53 -20.69
CA GLY A 213 -8.04 -18.27 -21.09
C GLY A 213 -9.13 -17.81 -20.13
N TYR A 214 -9.26 -18.42 -18.95
CA TYR A 214 -10.26 -18.03 -17.96
C TYR A 214 -9.78 -16.84 -17.14
N VAL A 215 -10.58 -15.78 -17.12
CA VAL A 215 -10.34 -14.52 -16.38
C VAL A 215 -11.13 -14.50 -15.08
N GLY A 216 -12.36 -15.01 -15.10
CA GLY A 216 -13.30 -14.99 -13.99
C GLY A 216 -14.34 -13.89 -14.12
N TRP A 217 -14.91 -13.48 -12.98
CA TRP A 217 -15.94 -12.44 -12.92
C TRP A 217 -15.32 -11.05 -13.04
N VAL A 218 -15.72 -10.36 -14.10
CA VAL A 218 -15.24 -9.02 -14.46
C VAL A 218 -16.37 -8.02 -14.26
N PRO A 219 -16.22 -7.02 -13.37
CA PRO A 219 -17.18 -5.93 -13.26
C PRO A 219 -16.96 -4.86 -14.33
N GLU A 220 -18.02 -4.10 -14.62
CA GLU A 220 -17.94 -2.92 -15.49
C GLU A 220 -16.88 -1.92 -14.96
N GLY A 221 -16.04 -1.38 -15.87
CA GLY A 221 -14.96 -0.47 -15.52
C GLY A 221 -13.63 -1.15 -15.17
N ALA A 222 -13.59 -2.47 -14.97
CA ALA A 222 -12.33 -3.19 -14.74
C ALA A 222 -11.42 -3.19 -15.97
N PHE A 223 -12.01 -3.23 -17.16
CA PHE A 223 -11.32 -3.10 -18.45
C PHE A 223 -12.10 -2.09 -19.31
N PRO A 224 -11.88 -0.77 -19.12
CA PRO A 224 -12.64 0.28 -19.79
C PRO A 224 -12.69 0.15 -21.32
N GLU A 225 -11.62 -0.38 -21.92
CA GLU A 225 -11.52 -0.64 -23.35
C GLU A 225 -12.40 -1.81 -23.86
N LEU A 226 -12.84 -2.70 -22.97
CA LEU A 226 -13.69 -3.85 -23.28
C LEU A 226 -15.13 -3.66 -22.80
N ASP A 227 -15.44 -2.66 -21.98
CA ASP A 227 -16.77 -2.48 -21.38
C ASP A 227 -17.88 -2.40 -22.44
N GLU A 228 -17.69 -1.63 -23.51
CA GLU A 228 -18.68 -1.55 -24.60
C GLU A 228 -18.91 -2.91 -25.27
N THR A 229 -17.91 -3.79 -25.28
CA THR A 229 -18.02 -5.14 -25.83
C THR A 229 -18.68 -6.09 -24.83
N LEU A 230 -18.35 -5.99 -23.54
CA LEU A 230 -18.81 -6.89 -22.49
C LEU A 230 -20.25 -6.59 -22.03
N PHE A 231 -20.57 -5.31 -21.87
CA PHE A 231 -21.84 -4.83 -21.31
C PHE A 231 -22.76 -4.16 -22.35
N GLY A 232 -22.22 -3.80 -23.52
CA GLY A 232 -22.97 -3.11 -24.58
C GLY A 232 -23.08 -1.60 -24.35
N ASP A 233 -23.65 -0.90 -25.32
CA ASP A 233 -23.98 0.53 -25.23
C ASP A 233 -25.30 0.79 -25.99
N GLU A 234 -26.40 0.93 -25.25
CA GLU A 234 -27.73 1.15 -25.82
C GLU A 234 -27.83 2.48 -26.60
N ALA A 235 -27.12 3.53 -26.15
CA ALA A 235 -27.11 4.83 -26.82
C ALA A 235 -26.41 4.79 -28.18
N ARG A 236 -25.45 3.86 -28.33
CA ARG A 236 -24.74 3.59 -29.61
C ARG A 236 -25.31 2.39 -30.37
N GLY A 237 -26.32 1.71 -29.82
CA GLY A 237 -26.92 0.52 -30.41
C GLY A 237 -26.00 -0.71 -30.42
N ILE A 238 -25.00 -0.75 -29.54
CA ILE A 238 -24.06 -1.87 -29.38
C ILE A 238 -24.69 -2.85 -28.40
N GLN A 239 -24.89 -4.09 -28.83
CA GLN A 239 -25.35 -5.15 -27.93
C GLN A 239 -24.16 -5.77 -27.19
N PRO A 240 -24.32 -6.16 -25.91
CA PRO A 240 -23.27 -6.90 -25.20
C PRO A 240 -22.93 -8.18 -25.97
N MET A 241 -21.64 -8.52 -26.01
CA MET A 241 -21.15 -9.77 -26.56
C MET A 241 -21.50 -10.91 -25.61
N ILE A 242 -22.77 -11.30 -25.57
CA ILE A 242 -23.22 -12.50 -24.87
C ILE A 242 -23.14 -13.67 -25.86
N ARG A 243 -22.02 -14.39 -25.84
CA ARG A 243 -22.02 -15.83 -26.09
C ARG A 243 -21.56 -16.44 -24.78
N ILE A 244 -22.33 -17.34 -24.16
CA ILE A 244 -22.37 -18.77 -24.48
C ILE A 244 -23.75 -19.35 -24.06
N PRO A 245 -24.25 -20.48 -24.61
CA PRO A 245 -24.97 -21.46 -23.79
C PRO A 245 -24.05 -22.20 -22.82
#